data_AF-A0A923NAJ2-F1
#
_entry.id   AF-A0A923NAJ2-F1
#
_cell.length_a   1.000
_cell.length_b   1.000
_cell.length_c   1.000
_cell.angle_alpha   90.00
_cell.angle_beta   90.00
_cell.angle_gamma   90.00
#
_symmetry.space_group_name_H-M   'P 1'
#
loop_
_entity.id
_entity.type
_entity.pdbx_description
1 polymer ?
#
loop_
_entity_poly.entity_id
_entity_poly.type
_entity_poly.pdbx_seq_one_letter_code
_entity_poly.pdbx_strand_id
1 'polypeptide(L)'
;MRAKKGRDYYLTGSMELEKFKELHTRFFGKELPQEVLESEEYEAYLDAIHENEACYNWATAEKLKSKGFDYKSYCCIMMADKVFESLDEEGEIKYDDPEVIINKWDEGFYGIPVHNGSATMVVINYCPWCGSKLSE
;
A
#
# COMPACT_ATOMS: atom_id res chain seq x y z
N MET A 1 -31.50 -12.51 18.86
CA MET A 1 -30.27 -12.15 19.61
C MET A 1 -29.20 -13.19 19.31
N ARG A 2 -28.31 -12.91 18.35
CA ARG A 2 -27.16 -13.80 18.05
C ARG A 2 -26.01 -13.36 18.95
N ALA A 3 -25.59 -14.26 19.84
CA ALA A 3 -24.46 -14.04 20.72
C ALA A 3 -23.21 -13.73 19.87
N LYS A 4 -22.61 -12.55 20.08
CA LYS A 4 -21.27 -12.23 19.60
C LYS A 4 -20.31 -13.15 20.35
N LYS A 5 -19.89 -14.26 19.72
CA LYS A 5 -18.72 -15.00 20.19
C LYS A 5 -17.54 -14.03 20.13
N GLY A 6 -16.92 -13.79 21.27
CA GLY A 6 -15.67 -13.04 21.35
C GLY A 6 -14.65 -13.74 20.46
N ARG A 7 -14.15 -13.02 19.47
CA ARG A 7 -12.96 -13.43 18.72
C ARG A 7 -11.78 -13.18 19.65
N ASP A 8 -11.10 -14.23 20.06
CA ASP A 8 -9.75 -14.16 20.60
C ASP A 8 -8.84 -13.65 19.47
N TYR A 9 -8.60 -12.34 19.43
CA TYR A 9 -7.85 -11.64 18.38
C TYR A 9 -6.33 -11.76 18.51
N TYR A 10 -5.83 -12.60 19.41
CA TYR A 10 -4.40 -12.73 19.64
C TYR A 10 -4.00 -14.19 19.40
N LEU A 11 -3.32 -14.43 18.27
CA LEU A 11 -2.51 -15.63 17.93
C LEU A 11 -3.11 -16.70 17.00
N THR A 12 -4.05 -16.38 16.11
CA THR A 12 -4.41 -17.30 15.01
C THR A 12 -4.34 -16.63 13.64
N GLY A 13 -3.27 -16.91 12.89
CA GLY A 13 -3.34 -16.91 11.42
C GLY A 13 -2.63 -15.79 10.69
N SER A 14 -1.39 -15.43 11.05
CA SER A 14 -0.49 -14.85 10.05
C SER A 14 -0.37 -15.84 8.90
N MET A 15 -0.97 -15.54 7.74
CA MET A 15 -0.85 -16.37 6.55
C MET A 15 0.63 -16.53 6.18
N GLU A 16 1.07 -17.76 5.92
CA GLU A 16 2.42 -18.03 5.45
C GLU A 16 2.65 -17.39 4.07
N LEU A 17 3.81 -16.77 3.87
CA LEU A 17 4.12 -15.99 2.67
C LEU A 17 3.97 -16.79 1.37
N GLU A 18 4.35 -18.07 1.34
CA GLU A 18 4.23 -18.88 0.12
C GLU A 18 2.78 -19.14 -0.25
N LYS A 19 1.92 -19.43 0.74
CA LYS A 19 0.47 -19.55 0.50
C LYS A 19 -0.12 -18.23 0.03
N PHE A 20 0.32 -17.12 0.61
CA PHE A 20 -0.08 -15.79 0.18
C PHE A 20 0.26 -15.54 -1.29
N LYS A 21 1.47 -15.89 -1.75
CA LYS A 21 1.88 -15.73 -3.15
C LYS A 21 1.00 -16.51 -4.13
N GLU A 22 0.59 -17.72 -3.76
CA GLU A 22 -0.34 -18.53 -4.55
C GLU A 22 -1.71 -17.83 -4.68
N LEU A 23 -2.25 -17.35 -3.55
CA LEU A 23 -3.52 -16.61 -3.53
C LEU A 23 -3.43 -15.28 -4.26
N HIS A 24 -2.32 -14.55 -4.12
CA HIS A 24 -2.06 -13.30 -4.83
C HIS A 24 -2.06 -13.52 -6.34
N THR A 25 -1.41 -14.59 -6.82
CA THR A 25 -1.44 -14.96 -8.24
C THR A 25 -2.86 -15.29 -8.72
N ARG A 26 -3.70 -15.85 -7.83
CA ARG A 26 -5.08 -16.22 -8.14
C ARG A 26 -6.01 -15.02 -8.14
N PHE A 27 -5.87 -14.08 -7.20
CA PHE A 27 -6.85 -13.03 -6.91
C PHE A 27 -6.45 -11.63 -7.40
N PHE A 28 -5.17 -11.26 -7.33
CA PHE A 28 -4.73 -9.90 -7.62
C PHE A 28 -4.99 -9.51 -9.08
N GLY A 29 -5.62 -8.34 -9.27
CA GLY A 29 -5.85 -7.74 -10.58
C GLY A 29 -6.81 -8.52 -11.50
N LYS A 30 -7.63 -9.42 -10.94
CA LYS A 30 -8.60 -10.21 -11.71
C LYS A 30 -10.03 -9.86 -11.34
N GLU A 31 -10.93 -9.95 -12.31
CA GLU A 31 -12.37 -9.99 -12.06
C GLU A 31 -12.72 -11.36 -11.46
N LEU A 32 -13.21 -11.36 -10.22
CA LEU A 32 -13.55 -12.57 -9.48
C LEU A 32 -15.07 -12.71 -9.35
N PRO A 33 -15.62 -13.94 -9.38
CA PRO A 33 -17.01 -14.19 -9.05
C PRO A 33 -17.34 -13.78 -7.61
N GLN A 34 -18.59 -13.36 -7.38
CA GLN A 34 -19.04 -12.90 -6.05
C GLN A 34 -18.83 -13.98 -4.97
N GLU A 35 -19.02 -15.25 -5.31
CA GLU A 35 -18.84 -16.37 -4.40
C GLU A 35 -17.39 -16.51 -3.92
N VAL A 36 -16.42 -16.09 -4.74
CA VAL A 36 -15.00 -16.05 -4.37
C VAL A 36 -14.73 -14.87 -3.46
N LEU A 37 -15.27 -13.69 -3.79
CA LEU A 37 -15.11 -12.47 -3.00
C LEU A 37 -15.68 -12.60 -1.57
N GLU A 38 -16.74 -13.40 -1.41
CA GLU A 38 -17.38 -13.69 -0.12
C GLU A 38 -16.76 -14.89 0.62
N SER A 39 -15.74 -15.53 0.05
CA SER A 39 -15.12 -16.71 0.66
C SER A 39 -14.15 -16.34 1.79
N GLU A 40 -14.07 -17.21 2.81
CA GLU A 40 -13.09 -17.08 3.90
C GLU A 40 -11.63 -17.09 3.40
N GLU A 41 -11.36 -17.72 2.25
CA GLU A 41 -10.03 -17.74 1.63
C GLU A 41 -9.64 -16.36 1.08
N TYR A 42 -10.58 -15.66 0.47
CA TYR A 42 -10.37 -14.30 -0.02
C TYR A 42 -10.26 -13.29 1.13
N GLU A 43 -11.09 -13.43 2.17
CA GLU A 43 -10.97 -12.63 3.40
C GLU A 43 -9.58 -12.80 4.02
N ALA A 44 -9.12 -14.05 4.20
CA ALA A 44 -7.79 -14.32 4.74
C ALA A 44 -6.66 -13.75 3.86
N TYR A 45 -6.84 -13.72 2.54
CA TYR A 45 -5.89 -13.08 1.61
C TYR A 45 -5.84 -11.56 1.81
N LEU A 46 -6.99 -10.90 1.95
CA LEU A 46 -7.06 -9.46 2.24
C LEU A 46 -6.42 -9.12 3.59
N ASP A 47 -6.74 -9.90 4.63
CA ASP A 47 -6.15 -9.73 5.96
C ASP A 47 -4.62 -9.89 5.89
N ALA A 48 -4.13 -10.86 5.11
CA ALA A 48 -2.69 -11.04 4.91
C ALA A 48 -2.03 -9.83 4.24
N ILE A 49 -2.68 -9.17 3.27
CA ILE A 49 -2.15 -7.94 2.65
C ILE A 49 -2.06 -6.80 3.66
N HIS A 50 -3.04 -6.65 4.53
CA HIS A 50 -3.14 -5.49 5.41
C HIS A 50 -2.39 -5.65 6.74
N GLU A 51 -2.34 -6.87 7.27
CA GLU A 51 -1.90 -7.14 8.63
C GLU A 51 -0.54 -7.88 8.69
N ASN A 52 -0.10 -8.50 7.61
CA ASN A 52 1.20 -9.18 7.55
C ASN A 52 2.21 -8.35 6.75
N GLU A 53 3.24 -7.84 7.44
CA GLU A 53 4.28 -7.01 6.84
C GLU A 53 5.02 -7.71 5.68
N ALA A 54 5.32 -9.01 5.80
CA ALA A 54 6.03 -9.74 4.75
C ALA A 54 5.19 -9.90 3.48
N CYS A 55 3.89 -10.18 3.64
CA CYS A 55 2.94 -10.28 2.54
C CYS A 55 2.74 -8.91 1.86
N TYR A 56 2.51 -7.86 2.65
CA TYR A 56 2.43 -6.47 2.14
C TYR A 56 3.69 -6.10 1.37
N ASN A 57 4.87 -6.23 1.99
CA ASN A 57 6.14 -5.84 1.40
C ASN A 57 6.40 -6.59 0.09
N TRP A 58 6.10 -7.89 0.03
CA TRP A 58 6.28 -8.68 -1.18
C TRP A 58 5.30 -8.26 -2.30
N ALA A 59 4.00 -8.16 -1.99
CA ALA A 59 2.98 -7.81 -2.98
C ALA A 59 3.25 -6.42 -3.59
N THR A 60 3.56 -5.46 -2.73
CA THR A 60 3.87 -4.09 -3.14
C THR A 60 5.15 -4.02 -3.97
N ALA A 61 6.20 -4.77 -3.58
CA ALA A 61 7.43 -4.82 -4.38
C ALA A 61 7.19 -5.41 -5.78
N GLU A 62 6.40 -6.48 -5.90
CA GLU A 62 6.05 -7.04 -7.21
C GLU A 62 5.18 -6.09 -8.04
N LYS A 63 4.22 -5.39 -7.42
CA LYS A 63 3.43 -4.32 -8.07
C LYS A 63 4.35 -3.25 -8.66
N LEU A 64 5.21 -2.65 -7.84
CA LEU A 64 6.09 -1.55 -8.25
C LEU A 64 7.11 -1.99 -9.30
N LYS A 65 7.69 -3.19 -9.14
CA LYS A 65 8.61 -3.79 -10.12
C LYS A 65 7.94 -4.03 -11.46
N SER A 66 6.70 -4.52 -11.48
CA SER A 66 5.94 -4.74 -12.73
C SER A 66 5.70 -3.45 -13.52
N LYS A 67 5.71 -2.31 -12.83
CA LYS A 67 5.55 -0.96 -13.40
C LYS A 67 6.88 -0.26 -13.69
N GLY A 68 8.02 -0.92 -13.44
CA GLY A 68 9.34 -0.34 -13.66
C GLY A 68 9.71 0.78 -12.68
N PHE A 69 9.01 0.90 -11.55
CA PHE A 69 9.24 1.94 -10.56
C PHE A 69 10.43 1.59 -9.67
N ASP A 70 11.38 2.52 -9.49
CA ASP A 70 12.58 2.32 -8.65
C ASP A 70 12.27 2.48 -7.16
N TYR A 71 11.50 1.54 -6.61
CA TYR A 71 11.09 1.54 -5.22
C TYR A 71 12.26 1.40 -4.22
N LYS A 72 13.42 0.92 -4.67
CA LYS A 72 14.61 0.72 -3.81
C LYS A 72 15.34 2.02 -3.49
N SER A 73 15.08 3.08 -4.24
CA SER A 73 15.59 4.42 -3.97
C SER A 73 14.91 5.11 -2.77
N TYR A 74 13.85 4.52 -2.24
CA TYR A 74 13.08 5.05 -1.11
C TYR A 74 13.47 4.36 0.21
N CYS A 75 13.24 5.04 1.33
CA CYS A 75 13.63 4.56 2.66
C CYS A 75 12.88 3.31 3.13
N CYS A 76 11.68 3.06 2.59
CA CYS A 76 10.90 1.86 2.85
C CYS A 76 9.88 1.64 1.73
N ILE A 77 9.34 0.43 1.65
CA ILE A 77 8.38 0.06 0.60
C ILE A 77 7.07 0.85 0.70
N MET A 78 6.60 1.17 1.91
CA MET A 78 5.39 1.97 2.12
C MET A 78 5.57 3.40 1.58
N MET A 79 6.75 4.00 1.75
CA MET A 79 7.04 5.31 1.16
C MET A 79 7.02 5.24 -0.37
N ALA A 80 7.68 4.24 -0.95
CA ALA A 80 7.68 4.03 -2.40
C ALA A 80 6.26 3.82 -2.95
N ASP A 81 5.44 3.04 -2.24
CA ASP A 81 4.06 2.75 -2.61
C ASP A 81 3.20 4.01 -2.65
N LYS A 82 3.27 4.82 -1.61
CA LYS A 82 2.45 6.04 -1.49
C LYS A 82 2.90 7.13 -2.46
N VAL A 83 4.20 7.21 -2.76
CA VAL A 83 4.69 8.08 -3.85
C VAL A 83 4.25 7.54 -5.21
N PHE A 84 4.32 6.24 -5.47
CA PHE A 84 3.82 5.68 -6.73
C PHE A 84 2.32 5.93 -6.93
N GLU A 85 1.51 5.76 -5.88
CA GLU A 85 0.06 6.04 -5.91
C GLU A 85 -0.27 7.52 -6.13
N SER A 86 0.70 8.43 -5.92
CA SER A 86 0.54 9.85 -6.16
C SER A 86 0.69 10.28 -7.61
N LEU A 87 1.18 9.37 -8.47
CA LEU A 87 1.47 9.63 -9.88
C LEU A 87 0.36 9.09 -10.79
N ASP A 88 0.18 9.75 -11.95
CA ASP A 88 -0.66 9.26 -13.04
C ASP A 88 0.11 8.32 -13.99
N GLU A 89 -0.47 8.00 -15.15
CA GLU A 89 0.12 7.07 -16.13
C GLU A 89 1.35 7.66 -16.82
N GLU A 90 1.41 8.99 -16.91
CA GLU A 90 2.51 9.77 -17.46
C GLU A 90 3.64 9.99 -16.44
N GLY A 91 3.38 9.71 -15.16
CA GLY A 91 4.32 9.92 -14.06
C GLY A 91 4.23 11.32 -13.45
N GLU A 92 3.15 12.05 -13.71
CA GLU A 92 2.89 13.38 -13.18
C GLU A 92 2.08 13.30 -11.87
N ILE A 93 2.20 14.34 -11.04
CA ILE A 93 1.54 14.40 -9.73
C ILE A 93 0.02 14.64 -9.89
N LYS A 94 -0.80 13.77 -9.27
CA LYS A 94 -2.26 13.92 -9.21
C LYS A 94 -2.70 14.93 -8.13
N TYR A 95 -2.51 16.23 -8.39
CA TYR A 95 -2.75 17.29 -7.39
C TYR A 95 -4.19 17.38 -6.84
N ASP A 96 -5.20 17.02 -7.63
CA ASP A 96 -6.61 17.12 -7.23
C ASP A 96 -7.20 15.81 -6.67
N ASP A 97 -6.36 14.78 -6.51
CA ASP A 97 -6.80 13.47 -6.03
C ASP A 97 -6.70 13.40 -4.49
N PRO A 98 -7.84 13.37 -3.76
CA PRO A 98 -7.85 13.35 -2.29
C PRO A 98 -7.27 12.05 -1.71
N GLU A 99 -7.09 11.00 -2.52
CA GLU A 99 -6.45 9.75 -2.09
C GLU A 99 -4.92 9.88 -2.03
N VAL A 100 -4.35 10.95 -2.59
CA VAL A 100 -2.91 11.21 -2.50
C VAL A 100 -2.56 11.72 -1.11
N ILE A 101 -1.86 10.86 -0.36
CA ILE A 101 -1.42 11.13 1.01
C ILE A 101 -0.06 11.82 1.04
N ILE A 102 0.85 11.44 0.14
CA ILE A 102 2.22 11.94 0.09
C ILE A 102 2.71 11.95 -1.36
N ASN A 103 3.63 12.86 -1.68
CA ASN A 103 4.37 12.84 -2.93
C ASN A 103 5.84 13.25 -2.72
N LYS A 104 6.68 13.03 -3.73
CA LYS A 104 8.04 13.51 -3.87
C LYS A 104 8.12 14.47 -5.06
N TRP A 105 8.54 15.72 -4.83
CA TRP A 105 8.72 16.74 -5.86
C TRP A 105 10.13 16.68 -6.47
N ASP A 106 10.31 17.34 -7.61
CA ASP A 106 11.56 17.36 -8.40
C ASP A 106 12.77 17.85 -7.60
N GLU A 107 12.57 18.76 -6.64
CA GLU A 107 13.64 19.23 -5.75
C GLU A 107 14.00 18.23 -4.64
N GLY A 108 13.43 17.02 -4.65
CA GLY A 108 13.73 15.95 -3.69
C GLY A 108 12.87 15.97 -2.43
N PHE A 109 12.05 17.01 -2.24
CA PHE A 109 11.19 17.14 -1.07
C PHE A 109 10.04 16.14 -1.07
N TYR A 110 9.74 15.62 0.11
CA TYR A 110 8.53 14.86 0.37
C TYR A 110 7.52 15.76 1.07
N GLY A 111 6.25 15.62 0.71
CA GLY A 111 5.21 16.44 1.33
C GLY A 111 3.83 15.83 1.24
N ILE A 112 2.97 16.27 2.15
CA ILE A 112 1.54 15.99 2.14
C ILE A 112 0.87 17.07 1.30
N PRO A 113 0.24 16.74 0.15
CA PRO A 113 -0.45 17.72 -0.67
C PRO A 113 -1.61 18.37 0.11
N VAL A 114 -1.82 19.67 -0.14
CA VAL A 114 -3.00 20.38 0.37
C VAL A 114 -4.04 20.44 -0.74
N HIS A 115 -5.15 19.74 -0.56
CA HIS A 115 -6.25 19.61 -1.53
C HIS A 115 -7.14 20.85 -1.57
N ASN A 116 -6.57 21.98 -2.03
CA ASN A 116 -7.26 23.26 -2.18
C ASN A 116 -7.25 23.78 -3.63
N GLY A 117 -6.91 22.92 -4.60
CA GLY A 117 -6.77 23.28 -6.02
C GLY A 117 -5.50 24.06 -6.34
N SER A 118 -4.48 24.01 -5.48
CA SER A 118 -3.15 24.59 -5.74
C SER A 118 -2.03 23.60 -5.41
N ALA A 119 -0.86 23.77 -6.04
CA ALA A 119 0.34 22.95 -5.79
C ALA A 119 1.03 23.34 -4.46
N THR A 120 0.28 23.30 -3.35
CA THR A 120 0.79 23.58 -2.01
C THR A 120 0.92 22.29 -1.21
N MET A 121 1.95 22.21 -0.36
CA MET A 121 2.22 21.02 0.44
C MET A 121 2.73 21.37 1.83
N VAL A 122 2.54 20.44 2.77
CA VAL A 122 3.28 20.41 4.03
C VAL A 122 4.49 19.52 3.85
N VAL A 123 5.69 20.12 3.82
CA VAL A 123 6.96 19.38 3.72
C VAL A 123 7.14 18.49 4.95
N ILE A 124 7.58 17.25 4.72
CA ILE A 124 7.93 16.31 5.78
C ILE A 124 9.41 15.95 5.71
N ASN A 125 10.05 15.88 6.88
CA ASN A 125 11.49 15.60 7.00
C ASN A 125 11.79 14.18 7.49
N TYR A 126 10.76 13.43 7.87
CA TYR A 126 10.87 12.08 8.38
C TYR A 126 9.77 11.21 7.79
N CYS A 127 10.10 9.98 7.40
CA CYS A 127 9.14 9.01 6.91
C CYS A 127 8.12 8.67 8.01
N PRO A 128 6.80 8.83 7.78
CA PRO A 128 5.78 8.50 8.77
C PRO A 128 5.73 7.02 9.15
N TRP A 129 6.26 6.14 8.30
CA TRP A 129 6.14 4.69 8.46
C TRP A 129 7.39 4.03 9.04
N CYS A 130 8.60 4.44 8.62
CA CYS A 130 9.85 3.85 9.13
C CYS A 130 10.69 4.80 9.98
N GLY A 131 10.27 6.06 10.14
CA GLY A 131 10.99 7.07 10.95
C GLY A 131 12.33 7.53 10.38
N SER A 132 12.74 7.04 9.21
CA SER A 132 13.99 7.47 8.56
C SER A 132 13.93 8.96 8.23
N LYS A 133 15.03 9.67 8.48
CA LYS A 133 15.20 11.04 8.02
C LYS A 133 15.21 11.03 6.49
N LEU A 134 14.32 11.83 5.90
CA LEU A 134 14.29 12.03 4.46
C LEU A 134 15.38 13.06 4.15
N SER A 135 16.34 12.67 3.31
CA SER A 135 17.37 13.60 2.86
C SER A 135 16.72 14.73 2.05
N GLU A 136 17.24 15.93 2.23
CA GLU A 136 17.13 17.00 1.23
C GLU A 136 17.95 16.62 -0.01
#